data_AF-A0A944D9E2-F1
#
_entry.id   AF-A0A944D9E2-F1
#
_cell.length_a   1.000
_cell.length_b   1.000
_cell.length_c   1.000
_cell.angle_alpha   90.00
_cell.angle_beta   90.00
_cell.angle_gamma   90.00
#
_symmetry.space_group_name_H-M   'P 1'
#
loop_
_entity.id
_entity.type
_entity.pdbx_description
1 polymer ?
#
loop_
_entity_poly.entity_id
_entity_poly.type
_entity_poly.pdbx_seq_one_letter_code
_entity_poly.pdbx_strand_id
1 'polypeptide(L)'
;MFKWFSCCAADTASPSGIEPIERALQPGTTAVISVACCTPGAAGGDEEVLAAVAQGLKLLGDERVPLLVSATEAQKFAMGMPAHLDAPARRAVEQVVALFSQHGMGIFPVVMVDRQIVFYGGIPTPDQLAQRVRNLRERTELV
;
A
#
# COMPACT_ATOMS: atom_id res chain seq x y z
N MET A 1 8.84 -23.34 -6.15
CA MET A 1 7.43 -22.96 -6.37
C MET A 1 6.80 -22.74 -4.99
N PHE A 2 6.86 -21.52 -4.45
CA PHE A 2 6.37 -21.23 -3.11
C PHE A 2 4.84 -21.03 -3.16
N LYS A 3 4.12 -21.85 -2.40
CA LYS A 3 2.66 -22.01 -2.46
C LYS A 3 2.04 -21.11 -1.37
N TRP A 4 1.58 -19.93 -1.79
CA TRP A 4 1.02 -18.83 -1.00
C TRP A 4 -0.47 -19.01 -0.58
N PHE A 5 -1.01 -20.22 -0.66
CA PHE A 5 -2.47 -20.36 -0.67
C PHE A 5 -3.13 -20.11 0.69
N SER A 6 -4.10 -19.20 0.65
CA SER A 6 -5.35 -19.26 1.41
C SER A 6 -5.32 -18.78 2.86
N CYS A 7 -5.27 -17.46 3.09
CA CYS A 7 -5.60 -16.92 4.42
C CYS A 7 -6.59 -15.74 4.44
N CYS A 8 -6.95 -15.12 3.30
CA CYS A 8 -7.62 -13.82 3.34
C CYS A 8 -8.91 -13.81 2.54
N ALA A 9 -10.03 -14.10 3.20
CA ALA A 9 -11.37 -13.71 2.78
C ALA A 9 -11.84 -12.66 3.80
N ALA A 10 -11.59 -11.39 3.53
CA ALA A 10 -12.18 -10.29 4.28
C ALA A 10 -12.69 -9.26 3.27
N ASP A 11 -14.02 -9.16 3.22
CA ASP A 11 -14.83 -8.25 2.43
C ASP A 11 -14.29 -6.82 2.43
N THR A 12 -13.86 -6.34 1.26
CA THR A 12 -13.99 -4.92 0.91
C THR A 12 -14.70 -4.82 -0.44
N ALA A 13 -16.00 -5.11 -0.44
CA ALA A 13 -16.85 -4.85 -1.60
C ALA A 13 -16.79 -3.35 -1.94
N SER A 14 -16.07 -3.04 -3.02
CA SER A 14 -15.97 -1.71 -3.60
C SER A 14 -17.28 -1.41 -4.36
N PRO A 15 -18.07 -0.39 -3.97
CA PRO A 15 -19.34 -0.07 -4.64
C PRO A 15 -19.17 0.47 -6.07
N SER A 16 -17.94 0.64 -6.55
CA SER A 16 -17.62 1.21 -7.86
C SER A 16 -17.27 0.18 -8.94
N GLY A 17 -17.32 -1.12 -8.65
CA GLY A 17 -16.95 -2.18 -9.62
C GLY A 17 -15.46 -2.21 -10.01
N ILE A 18 -14.63 -1.39 -9.36
CA ILE A 18 -13.18 -1.32 -9.51
C ILE A 18 -12.58 -2.15 -8.37
N GLU A 19 -11.66 -3.08 -8.67
CA GLU A 19 -10.98 -3.88 -7.65
C GLU A 19 -10.25 -2.96 -6.66
N PRO A 20 -10.24 -3.26 -5.34
CA PRO A 20 -9.61 -2.41 -4.32
C PRO A 20 -8.16 -2.00 -4.64
N ILE A 21 -7.41 -2.89 -5.29
CA ILE A 21 -6.04 -2.67 -5.74
C ILE A 21 -5.93 -1.65 -6.88
N GLU A 22 -6.88 -1.62 -7.83
CA GLU A 22 -6.88 -0.62 -8.91
C GLU A 22 -7.16 0.77 -8.34
N ARG A 23 -8.04 0.87 -7.34
CA ARG A 23 -8.25 2.12 -6.59
C ARG A 23 -6.98 2.55 -5.86
N ALA A 24 -6.28 1.62 -5.20
CA ALA A 24 -5.00 1.90 -4.55
C ALA A 24 -3.92 2.44 -5.51
N LEU A 25 -4.07 2.21 -6.81
CA LEU A 25 -3.19 2.70 -7.87
C LEU A 25 -3.69 3.96 -8.57
N GLN A 26 -4.79 4.58 -8.14
CA GLN A 26 -5.22 5.88 -8.70
C GLN A 26 -4.36 7.04 -8.17
N PRO A 27 -4.15 8.11 -8.95
CA PRO A 27 -3.60 9.35 -8.42
C PRO A 27 -4.48 9.88 -7.29
N GLY A 28 -3.89 10.49 -6.26
CA GLY A 28 -4.66 11.04 -5.16
C GLY A 28 -5.04 10.02 -4.09
N THR A 29 -4.61 8.76 -4.17
CA THR A 29 -4.91 7.74 -3.14
C THR A 29 -3.73 7.46 -2.22
N THR A 30 -4.07 6.99 -1.01
CA THR A 30 -3.12 6.40 -0.07
C THR A 30 -3.53 4.96 0.17
N ALA A 31 -2.58 4.04 0.13
CA ALA A 31 -2.83 2.62 0.31
C ALA A 31 -1.79 1.98 1.24
N VAL A 32 -2.23 1.00 2.01
CA VAL A 32 -1.41 0.16 2.88
C VAL A 32 -1.59 -1.27 2.39
N ILE A 33 -0.51 -1.89 1.93
CA ILE A 33 -0.50 -3.31 1.57
C ILE A 33 -0.04 -4.09 2.79
N SER A 34 -0.87 -5.00 3.29
CA SER A 34 -0.59 -5.77 4.50
C SER A 34 -0.69 -7.28 4.31
N VAL A 35 0.06 -8.03 5.12
CA VAL A 35 0.01 -9.49 5.25
C VAL A 35 -0.74 -9.94 6.49
N ALA A 36 -1.38 -9.03 7.25
CA ALA A 36 -1.96 -9.36 8.55
C ALA A 36 -2.99 -10.49 8.52
N CYS A 37 -3.69 -10.66 7.39
CA CYS A 37 -4.59 -11.78 7.18
C CYS A 37 -3.92 -13.17 7.21
N CYS A 38 -2.58 -13.26 7.21
CA CYS A 38 -1.81 -14.49 7.41
C CYS A 38 -1.45 -14.79 8.88
N THR A 39 -1.72 -13.89 9.82
CA THR A 39 -1.33 -14.02 11.24
C THR A 39 -2.38 -13.38 12.17
N PRO A 40 -3.13 -14.14 12.98
CA PRO A 40 -4.18 -13.62 13.85
C PRO A 40 -3.74 -12.53 14.85
N GLY A 41 -2.46 -12.49 15.22
CA GLY A 41 -1.88 -11.45 16.08
C GLY A 41 -1.50 -10.14 15.36
N ALA A 42 -1.59 -10.08 14.03
CA ALA A 42 -1.21 -8.92 13.22
C ALA A 42 -2.39 -7.99 12.87
N ALA A 43 -3.63 -8.38 13.17
CA ALA A 43 -4.81 -7.54 12.92
C ALA A 43 -4.75 -6.21 13.68
N GLY A 44 -4.21 -6.20 14.91
CA GLY A 44 -3.96 -4.95 15.65
C GLY A 44 -2.88 -4.06 15.01
N GLY A 45 -1.94 -4.67 14.27
CA GLY A 45 -0.91 -3.93 13.53
C GLY A 45 -1.47 -3.17 12.33
N ASP A 46 -2.50 -3.70 11.65
CA ASP A 46 -3.15 -2.98 10.54
C ASP A 46 -3.85 -1.72 11.00
N GLU A 47 -4.60 -1.79 12.11
CA GLU A 47 -5.26 -0.62 12.69
C GLU A 47 -4.24 0.43 13.14
N GLU A 48 -3.15 0.02 13.78
CA GLU A 48 -2.08 0.91 14.21
C GLU A 48 -1.38 1.58 13.03
N VAL A 49 -1.12 0.83 11.95
CA VAL A 49 -0.53 1.37 10.72
C VAL A 49 -1.48 2.34 10.04
N LEU A 50 -2.76 1.99 9.87
CA LEU A 50 -3.76 2.88 9.27
C LEU A 50 -3.91 4.17 10.09
N ALA A 51 -3.93 4.07 11.43
CA ALA A 51 -3.99 5.22 12.32
C ALA A 51 -2.74 6.10 12.18
N ALA A 52 -1.54 5.51 12.18
CA ALA A 52 -0.29 6.25 12.00
C ALA A 52 -0.23 6.92 10.62
N VAL A 53 -0.70 6.24 9.58
CA VAL A 53 -0.76 6.77 8.21
C VAL A 53 -1.72 7.97 8.15
N ALA A 54 -2.94 7.81 8.66
CA ALA A 54 -3.93 8.90 8.69
C ALA A 54 -3.45 10.10 9.51
N GLN A 55 -2.81 9.86 10.67
CA GLN A 55 -2.24 10.93 11.50
C GLN A 55 -1.09 11.65 10.77
N GLY A 56 -0.18 10.92 10.13
CA GLY A 56 0.93 11.51 9.39
C GLY A 56 0.47 12.36 8.19
N LEU A 57 -0.58 11.92 7.49
CA LEU A 57 -1.24 12.72 6.45
C LEU A 57 -1.88 13.98 7.03
N LYS A 58 -2.57 13.86 8.17
CA LYS A 58 -3.21 14.99 8.85
C LYS A 58 -2.22 16.08 9.27
N LEU A 59 -0.99 15.71 9.66
CA LEU A 59 0.10 16.66 9.95
C LEU A 59 0.49 17.51 8.72
N LEU A 60 0.15 17.07 7.51
CA LEU A 60 0.36 17.77 6.25
C LEU A 60 -0.91 18.46 5.73
N GLY A 61 -1.98 18.52 6.53
CA GLY A 61 -3.28 19.05 6.11
C GLY A 61 -4.02 18.16 5.11
N ASP A 62 -3.68 16.87 5.05
CA ASP A 62 -4.26 15.89 4.14
C ASP A 62 -5.22 14.97 4.89
N GLU A 63 -6.51 15.02 4.54
CA GLU A 63 -7.58 14.27 5.23
C GLU A 63 -7.95 12.95 4.54
N ARG A 64 -7.13 12.48 3.58
CA ARG A 64 -7.37 11.21 2.88
C ARG A 64 -7.33 10.03 3.85
N VAL A 65 -8.27 9.11 3.66
CA VAL A 65 -8.32 7.86 4.42
C VAL A 65 -7.50 6.79 3.68
N PRO A 66 -6.52 6.13 4.32
CA PRO A 66 -5.75 5.08 3.69
C PRO A 66 -6.61 3.84 3.40
N LEU A 67 -6.44 3.28 2.21
CA LEU A 67 -7.04 2.01 1.82
C LEU A 67 -6.17 0.85 2.31
N LEU A 68 -6.77 -0.14 2.94
CA LEU A 68 -6.08 -1.40 3.24
C LEU A 68 -6.25 -2.36 2.07
N VAL A 69 -5.14 -2.91 1.59
CA VAL A 69 -5.12 -3.93 0.53
C VAL A 69 -4.37 -5.14 1.04
N SER A 70 -4.92 -6.34 0.86
CA SER A 70 -4.20 -7.54 1.26
C SER A 70 -3.05 -7.85 0.29
N ALA A 71 -1.95 -8.39 0.81
CA ALA A 71 -0.83 -8.85 -0.01
C ALA A 71 -1.26 -9.95 -0.98
N THR A 72 -2.30 -10.73 -0.64
CA THR A 72 -2.87 -11.76 -1.52
C THR A 72 -3.56 -11.13 -2.74
N GLU A 73 -4.35 -10.08 -2.55
CA GLU A 73 -4.98 -9.34 -3.65
C GLU A 73 -3.93 -8.65 -4.51
N ALA A 74 -2.96 -7.98 -3.87
CA ALA A 74 -1.85 -7.34 -4.56
C ALA A 74 -1.03 -8.35 -5.40
N GLN A 75 -0.81 -9.56 -4.90
CA GLN A 75 -0.11 -10.61 -5.63
C GLN A 75 -0.92 -11.10 -6.85
N LYS A 76 -2.22 -11.38 -6.68
CA LYS A 76 -3.10 -11.79 -7.79
C LYS A 76 -3.10 -10.73 -8.89
N PHE A 77 -3.23 -9.47 -8.50
CA PHE A 77 -3.18 -8.34 -9.41
C PHE A 77 -1.84 -8.24 -10.13
N ALA A 78 -0.71 -8.39 -9.43
CA ALA A 78 0.61 -8.34 -10.03
C ALA A 78 0.86 -9.50 -11.02
N MET A 79 0.36 -10.71 -10.74
CA MET A 79 0.48 -11.85 -11.67
C MET A 79 -0.35 -11.68 -12.95
N GLY A 80 -1.53 -11.06 -12.83
CA GLY A 80 -2.42 -10.78 -13.95
C GLY A 80 -2.19 -9.42 -14.62
N MET A 81 -1.19 -8.66 -14.15
CA MET A 81 -0.94 -7.22 -14.40
C MET A 81 -1.73 -6.66 -15.59
N PRO A 82 -2.84 -5.94 -15.33
CA PRO A 82 -3.74 -5.53 -16.39
C PRO A 82 -3.04 -4.66 -17.44
N ALA A 83 -3.30 -4.95 -18.72
CA ALA A 83 -2.70 -4.22 -19.83
C ALA A 83 -3.09 -2.73 -19.85
N HIS A 84 -4.25 -2.38 -19.25
CA HIS A 84 -4.80 -1.04 -19.20
C HIS A 84 -4.16 -0.12 -18.15
N LEU A 85 -3.26 -0.65 -17.30
CA LEU A 85 -2.54 0.18 -16.33
C LEU A 85 -1.70 1.24 -17.03
N ASP A 86 -1.81 2.48 -16.56
CA ASP A 86 -0.92 3.55 -16.98
C ASP A 86 0.53 3.28 -16.51
N ALA A 87 1.49 3.97 -17.14
CA ALA A 87 2.91 3.75 -16.84
C ALA A 87 3.26 3.99 -15.35
N PRO A 88 2.75 5.04 -14.66
CA PRO A 88 2.99 5.21 -13.23
C PRO A 88 2.43 4.09 -12.36
N ALA A 89 1.20 3.63 -12.58
CA ALA A 89 0.61 2.53 -11.81
C ALA A 89 1.38 1.23 -12.03
N ARG A 90 1.79 0.95 -13.27
CA ARG A 90 2.64 -0.21 -13.59
C ARG A 90 3.96 -0.17 -12.84
N ARG A 91 4.66 0.97 -12.86
CA ARG A 91 5.92 1.14 -12.11
C ARG A 91 5.74 0.93 -10.62
N ALA A 92 4.62 1.38 -10.05
CA ALA A 92 4.34 1.19 -8.63
C ALA A 92 4.21 -0.31 -8.28
N VAL A 93 3.48 -1.07 -9.10
CA VAL A 93 3.38 -2.54 -8.95
C VAL A 93 4.75 -3.20 -9.08
N GLU A 94 5.52 -2.84 -10.12
CA GLU A 94 6.87 -3.37 -10.35
C GLU A 94 7.81 -3.09 -9.17
N GLN A 95 7.74 -1.89 -8.57
CA GLN A 95 8.53 -1.54 -7.38
C GLN A 95 8.19 -2.39 -6.18
N VAL A 96 6.89 -2.63 -5.91
CA VAL A 96 6.46 -3.51 -4.81
C VAL A 96 6.93 -4.94 -5.05
N VAL A 97 6.79 -5.45 -6.27
CA VAL A 97 7.26 -6.79 -6.65
C VAL A 97 8.78 -6.91 -6.51
N ALA A 98 9.53 -5.89 -6.92
CA ALA A 98 10.99 -5.85 -6.80
C ALA A 98 11.43 -5.84 -5.32
N LEU A 99 10.83 -4.98 -4.49
CA LEU A 99 11.08 -4.95 -3.05
C LEU A 99 10.80 -6.31 -2.40
N PHE A 100 9.66 -6.91 -2.73
CA PHE A 100 9.29 -8.22 -2.22
C PHE A 100 10.29 -9.29 -2.65
N SER A 101 10.76 -9.26 -3.89
CA SER A 101 11.74 -10.21 -4.39
C SER A 101 13.10 -10.08 -3.67
N GLN A 102 13.46 -8.89 -3.21
CA GLN A 102 14.72 -8.62 -2.52
C GLN A 102 14.68 -8.92 -1.01
N HIS A 103 13.55 -8.62 -0.36
CA HIS A 103 13.44 -8.60 1.10
C HIS A 103 12.38 -9.58 1.65
N GLY A 104 11.63 -10.26 0.78
CA GLY A 104 10.58 -11.20 1.14
C GLY A 104 9.45 -10.54 1.93
N MET A 105 8.90 -11.28 2.88
CA MET A 105 7.77 -10.84 3.72
C MET A 105 8.10 -9.68 4.66
N GLY A 106 9.39 -9.38 4.89
CA GLY A 106 9.82 -8.33 5.81
C GLY A 106 9.49 -6.91 5.34
N ILE A 107 9.05 -6.73 4.10
CA ILE A 107 8.64 -5.42 3.58
C ILE A 107 7.26 -4.98 4.07
N PHE A 108 6.46 -5.89 4.62
CA PHE A 108 5.08 -5.56 4.99
C PHE A 108 5.03 -4.96 6.40
N PRO A 109 4.11 -4.00 6.63
CA PRO A 109 3.23 -3.36 5.66
C PRO A 109 3.99 -2.43 4.70
N VAL A 110 3.49 -2.29 3.47
CA VAL A 110 3.99 -1.32 2.47
C VAL A 110 2.99 -0.16 2.41
N VAL A 111 3.46 1.06 2.62
CA VAL A 111 2.63 2.27 2.53
C VAL A 111 2.95 3.00 1.24
N MET A 112 1.90 3.29 0.48
CA MET A 112 1.95 4.04 -0.76
C MET A 112 1.13 5.32 -0.65
N VAL A 113 1.67 6.42 -1.14
CA VAL A 113 0.98 7.71 -1.30
C VAL A 113 1.18 8.15 -2.74
N ASP A 114 0.09 8.44 -3.44
CA ASP A 114 0.12 8.92 -4.83
C ASP A 114 0.92 8.01 -5.77
N ARG A 115 0.74 6.68 -5.62
CA ARG A 115 1.42 5.62 -6.39
C ARG A 115 2.94 5.54 -6.16
N GLN A 116 3.42 6.05 -5.02
CA GLN A 116 4.83 6.01 -4.62
C GLN A 116 4.96 5.36 -3.25
N ILE A 117 5.95 4.47 -3.11
CA ILE A 117 6.23 3.81 -1.82
C ILE A 117 6.91 4.83 -0.91
N VAL A 118 6.27 5.13 0.23
CA VAL A 118 6.76 6.10 1.22
C VAL A 118 7.32 5.43 2.47
N PHE A 119 6.86 4.22 2.78
CA PHE A 119 7.29 3.43 3.92
C PHE A 119 7.11 1.94 3.63
N TYR A 120 7.96 1.09 4.19
CA TYR A 120 7.78 -0.36 4.18
C TYR A 120 8.48 -0.98 5.40
N GLY A 121 7.95 -2.08 5.91
CA GLY A 121 8.52 -2.85 7.00
C GLY A 121 8.32 -2.20 8.38
N GLY A 122 7.43 -2.79 9.18
CA GLY A 122 7.08 -2.29 10.52
C GLY A 122 6.01 -1.20 10.52
N ILE A 123 5.84 -0.53 11.65
CA ILE A 123 4.82 0.51 11.85
C ILE A 123 5.50 1.88 11.83
N PRO A 124 5.19 2.78 10.87
CA PRO A 124 5.76 4.11 10.86
C PRO A 124 5.22 4.95 12.02
N THR A 125 6.02 5.88 12.54
CA THR A 125 5.44 6.97 13.34
C THR A 125 4.76 8.01 12.41
N PRO A 126 3.76 8.76 12.90
CA PRO A 126 3.14 9.84 12.12
C PRO A 126 4.15 10.84 11.56
N ASP A 127 5.16 11.23 12.34
CA ASP A 127 6.21 12.16 11.90
C ASP A 127 7.11 11.59 10.80
N GLN A 128 7.48 10.31 10.91
CA GLN A 128 8.27 9.63 9.88
C GLN A 128 7.51 9.61 8.56
N LEU A 129 6.21 9.29 8.60
CA LEU A 129 5.36 9.30 7.41
C LEU A 129 5.24 10.71 6.83
N ALA A 130 4.92 11.71 7.67
CA ALA A 130 4.76 13.09 7.25
C ALA A 130 6.03 13.62 6.57
N GLN A 131 7.20 13.33 7.12
CA GLN A 131 8.48 13.73 6.53
C GLN A 131 8.73 13.04 5.18
N ARG A 132 8.43 11.74 5.06
CA ARG A 132 8.60 11.00 3.80
C ARG A 132 7.67 11.52 2.70
N VAL A 133 6.42 11.81 3.04
CA VAL A 133 5.45 12.39 2.09
C VAL A 133 5.84 13.81 1.69
N ARG A 134 6.33 14.64 2.63
CA ARG A 134 6.85 15.98 2.31
C ARG A 134 7.99 15.91 1.30
N ASN A 135 9.01 15.08 1.58
CA ASN A 135 10.15 14.89 0.67
C ASN A 135 9.72 14.39 -0.72
N LEU A 136 8.66 13.57 -0.79
CA LEU A 136 8.12 13.09 -2.05
C LEU A 136 7.49 14.23 -2.86
N ARG A 137 6.66 15.06 -2.21
CA ARG A 137 5.99 16.21 -2.85
C ARG A 137 7.00 17.20 -3.38
N GLU A 138 7.99 17.57 -2.57
CA GLU A 138 9.08 18.47 -2.98
C GLU A 138 9.84 17.94 -4.20
N ARG A 139 10.12 16.63 -4.26
CA ARG A 139 10.79 16.01 -5.42
C ARG A 139 9.93 15.99 -6.67
N THR A 140 8.61 16.00 -6.53
CA THR A 140 7.67 15.95 -7.66
C THR A 140 7.39 17.35 -8.21
N GLU A 141 7.43 18.39 -7.37
CA GLU A 141 7.27 19.80 -7.77
C GLU A 141 8.53 20.40 -8.43
N LEU A 142 9.67 19.72 -8.32
CA LEU A 142 10.95 20.13 -8.93
C LEU A 142 11.16 19.55 -10.36
N VAL A 143 10.17 18.86 -10.92
CA VAL A 143 10.20 18.25 -12.28
C VAL A 143 9.11 18.86 -13.14
#